data_AF-A0A8T0GU24-F1
#
_entry.id   AF-A0A8T0GU24-F1
#
_cell.length_a   1.000
_cell.length_b   1.000
_cell.length_c   1.000
_cell.angle_alpha   90.00
_cell.angle_beta   90.00
_cell.angle_gamma   90.00
#
_symmetry.space_group_name_H-M   'P 1'
#
loop_
_entity.id
_entity.type
_entity.pdbx_description
1 polymer ?
#
loop_
_entity_poly.entity_id
_entity_poly.type
_entity_poly.pdbx_seq_one_letter_code
_entity_poly.pdbx_strand_id
1 'polypeptide(L)'
;MAFGRRSTVAGTGAPVGTTGPRSRGWRNMGRGRRGAASTIASNKAVGGPKTKLTDMRAASTRRFSVAGATIGEKFARLGADMKLGLYTISHPIHPLRRAAAKERAVNVKAAATERKRQKVARAVDVEMRKRAMVREGRAARLQTAL
;
A
#
# COMPACT_ATOMS: atom_id res chain seq x y z
N MET A 1 18.36 5.57 -68.59
CA MET A 1 18.08 6.80 -67.83
C MET A 1 18.75 6.66 -66.46
N ALA A 2 19.92 7.26 -66.28
CA ALA A 2 20.13 8.57 -65.62
C ALA A 2 20.42 8.42 -64.10
N PHE A 3 21.72 8.54 -63.79
CA PHE A 3 22.36 9.14 -62.61
C PHE A 3 21.52 9.49 -61.36
N GLY A 4 21.96 8.94 -60.22
CA GLY A 4 22.73 9.71 -59.21
C GLY A 4 21.97 10.53 -58.15
N ARG A 5 22.32 10.27 -56.87
CA ARG A 5 22.73 11.20 -55.79
C ARG A 5 22.45 10.54 -54.43
N ARG A 6 23.44 9.94 -53.77
CA ARG A 6 24.20 10.50 -52.62
C ARG A 6 23.71 11.85 -52.09
N SER A 7 23.38 11.88 -50.79
CA SER A 7 23.83 12.94 -49.88
C SER A 7 23.96 12.41 -48.45
N THR A 8 25.14 11.88 -48.14
CA THR A 8 25.77 12.03 -46.83
C THR A 8 26.39 13.42 -46.76
N VAL A 9 26.03 14.23 -45.76
CA VAL A 9 26.84 15.36 -45.25
C VAL A 9 26.48 15.41 -43.76
N ALA A 10 27.35 14.95 -42.86
CA ALA A 10 28.49 15.68 -42.29
C ALA A 10 28.02 16.91 -41.48
N GLY A 11 28.55 17.24 -40.32
CA GLY A 11 29.74 16.76 -39.63
C GLY A 11 29.73 17.36 -38.22
N THR A 12 30.47 16.78 -37.28
CA THR A 12 31.88 17.08 -36.96
C THR A 12 32.07 18.25 -36.01
N GLY A 13 32.71 17.91 -34.88
CA GLY A 13 33.60 18.78 -34.12
C GLY A 13 32.91 19.63 -33.05
N ALA A 14 33.46 19.85 -31.87
CA ALA A 14 34.70 19.45 -31.22
C ALA A 14 34.68 20.10 -29.81
N PRO A 15 35.61 19.77 -28.90
CA PRO A 15 35.51 19.98 -27.45
C PRO A 15 36.20 21.27 -26.93
N VAL A 16 36.33 21.37 -25.60
CA VAL A 16 37.26 22.20 -24.80
C VAL A 16 36.69 23.50 -24.18
N GLY A 17 36.44 23.43 -22.87
CA GLY A 17 37.22 24.15 -21.85
C GLY A 17 37.17 25.68 -21.73
N THR A 18 37.00 26.09 -20.46
CA THR A 18 37.50 27.31 -19.80
C THR A 18 36.67 28.59 -19.91
N THR A 19 36.05 28.98 -18.79
CA THR A 19 36.35 30.21 -18.03
C THR A 19 35.38 30.34 -16.86
N GLY A 20 35.89 30.29 -15.63
CA GLY A 20 35.13 30.73 -14.46
C GLY A 20 35.32 32.23 -14.22
N PRO A 21 34.43 32.88 -13.44
CA PRO A 21 34.80 34.01 -12.62
C PRO A 21 34.98 33.59 -11.15
N ARG A 22 36.12 34.03 -10.58
CA ARG A 22 36.45 33.93 -9.15
C ARG A 22 35.59 34.87 -8.29
N SER A 23 35.21 34.34 -7.13
CA SER A 23 35.09 35.02 -5.83
C SER A 23 34.02 36.13 -5.65
N ARG A 24 33.10 35.92 -4.71
CA ARG A 24 33.10 36.57 -3.38
C ARG A 24 31.77 36.37 -2.65
N GLY A 25 31.88 36.02 -1.37
CA GLY A 25 30.87 36.35 -0.37
C GLY A 25 30.00 35.19 0.06
N TRP A 26 30.41 34.49 1.12
CA TRP A 26 29.81 34.66 2.45
C TRP A 26 28.45 35.39 2.50
N ARG A 27 27.42 34.91 1.80
CA ARG A 27 26.05 35.43 1.88
C ARG A 27 25.05 34.31 1.63
N ASN A 28 25.01 33.36 2.56
CA ASN A 28 23.76 32.77 3.04
C ASN A 28 23.99 32.02 4.37
N MET A 29 24.73 32.64 5.30
CA MET A 29 24.58 32.37 6.73
C MET A 29 23.32 33.08 7.25
N GLY A 30 22.15 32.68 6.73
CA GLY A 30 20.88 33.36 6.95
C GLY A 30 19.68 32.43 7.15
N ARG A 31 19.90 31.14 7.39
CA ARG A 31 18.85 30.24 7.93
C ARG A 31 19.37 29.52 9.17
N GLY A 32 19.99 30.29 10.06
CA GLY A 32 20.11 29.91 11.45
C GLY A 32 18.72 29.77 12.07
N ARG A 33 18.49 28.64 12.73
CA ARG A 33 17.55 28.53 13.86
C ARG A 33 16.05 28.72 13.57
N ARG A 34 15.50 27.96 12.61
CA ARG A 34 14.20 27.31 12.85
C ARG A 34 14.46 25.86 13.28
N GLY A 35 15.37 25.63 14.24
CA GLY A 35 15.00 25.63 15.65
C GLY A 35 14.17 24.38 15.91
N ALA A 36 14.74 23.40 16.61
CA ALA A 36 14.04 22.19 17.06
C ALA A 36 12.68 22.53 17.73
N ALA A 37 12.53 23.74 18.27
CA ALA A 37 11.26 24.29 18.74
C ALA A 37 10.16 24.43 17.67
N SER A 38 10.47 24.71 16.40
CA SER A 38 9.48 24.78 15.31
C SER A 38 8.99 23.40 14.87
N THR A 39 9.87 22.39 14.88
CA THR A 39 9.52 20.98 14.66
C THR A 39 8.83 20.35 15.87
N ILE A 40 9.16 20.79 17.09
CA ILE A 40 8.46 20.40 18.33
C ILE A 40 7.12 21.10 18.45
N ALA A 41 7.01 22.38 18.05
CA ALA A 41 5.76 23.13 18.02
C ALA A 41 4.83 22.60 16.92
N SER A 42 5.35 22.26 15.73
CA SER A 42 4.55 21.55 14.73
C SER A 42 4.18 20.14 15.19
N ASN A 43 5.02 19.42 15.95
CA ASN A 43 4.63 18.13 16.52
C ASN A 43 3.59 18.25 17.65
N LYS A 44 3.67 19.28 18.51
CA LYS A 44 2.67 19.57 19.56
C LYS A 44 1.36 20.12 18.98
N ALA A 45 1.41 20.92 17.92
CA ALA A 45 0.25 21.53 17.27
C ALA A 45 -0.43 20.59 16.25
N VAL A 46 0.31 19.67 15.60
CA VAL A 46 -0.22 18.80 14.52
C VAL A 46 -0.51 17.38 15.01
N GLY A 47 -0.02 16.94 16.18
CA GLY A 47 -0.37 15.61 16.69
C GLY A 47 0.28 15.25 18.01
N GLY A 48 -0.39 15.57 19.12
CA GLY A 48 0.00 15.12 20.45
C GLY A 48 0.13 13.58 20.55
N PRO A 49 0.80 13.04 21.58
CA PRO A 49 1.07 11.60 21.73
C PRO A 49 -0.19 10.72 21.61
N LYS A 50 -1.36 11.26 22.00
CA LYS A 50 -2.67 10.63 21.85
C LYS A 50 -3.02 10.31 20.38
N THR A 51 -2.69 11.18 19.43
CA THR A 51 -3.02 10.94 18.01
C THR A 51 -2.10 9.90 17.36
N LYS A 52 -0.82 9.89 17.73
CA LYS A 52 0.12 8.84 17.29
C LYS A 52 -0.33 7.47 17.81
N LEU A 53 -0.80 7.41 19.05
CA LEU A 53 -1.39 6.21 19.65
C LEU A 53 -2.66 5.74 18.93
N THR A 54 -3.57 6.66 18.57
CA THR A 54 -4.80 6.28 17.83
C THR A 54 -4.50 5.75 16.43
N ASP A 55 -3.54 6.36 15.72
CA ASP A 55 -3.11 5.89 14.40
C ASP A 55 -2.43 4.53 14.48
N MET A 56 -1.55 4.32 15.47
CA MET A 56 -0.93 3.02 15.73
C MET A 56 -1.98 1.95 16.07
N ARG A 57 -2.96 2.26 16.92
CA ARG A 57 -4.03 1.33 17.29
C ARG A 57 -4.94 1.01 16.10
N ALA A 58 -5.26 1.99 15.26
CA ALA A 58 -6.04 1.75 14.04
C ALA A 58 -5.27 0.84 13.07
N ALA A 59 -3.98 1.09 12.87
CA ALA A 59 -3.12 0.27 12.01
C ALA A 59 -2.95 -1.16 12.54
N SER A 60 -2.76 -1.34 13.85
CA SER A 60 -2.63 -2.67 14.46
C SER A 60 -3.93 -3.47 14.33
N THR A 61 -5.08 -2.84 14.60
CA THR A 61 -6.40 -3.50 14.48
C THR A 61 -6.67 -3.95 13.04
N ARG A 62 -6.28 -3.13 12.05
CA ARG A 62 -6.35 -3.50 10.63
C ARG A 62 -5.47 -4.73 10.36
N ARG A 63 -4.21 -4.72 10.81
CA ARG A 63 -3.27 -5.83 10.60
C ARG A 63 -3.79 -7.14 11.20
N PHE A 64 -4.31 -7.11 12.43
CA PHE A 64 -4.93 -8.29 13.06
C PHE A 64 -6.16 -8.79 12.31
N SER A 65 -7.01 -7.88 11.82
CA SER A 65 -8.20 -8.25 11.04
C SER A 65 -7.84 -8.91 9.71
N VAL A 66 -6.81 -8.39 9.02
CA VAL A 66 -6.27 -8.98 7.78
C VAL A 66 -5.64 -10.35 8.06
N ALA A 67 -4.86 -10.49 9.13
CA ALA A 67 -4.26 -11.75 9.54
C ALA A 67 -5.32 -12.80 9.90
N GLY A 68 -6.37 -12.43 10.63
CA GLY A 68 -7.49 -13.33 10.91
C GLY A 68 -8.22 -13.79 9.64
N ALA A 69 -8.38 -12.88 8.66
CA ALA A 69 -8.99 -13.22 7.38
C ALA A 69 -8.13 -14.16 6.53
N THR A 70 -6.79 -14.00 6.52
CA THR A 70 -5.87 -14.91 5.82
C THR A 70 -5.83 -16.29 6.48
N ILE A 71 -5.82 -16.33 7.82
CA ILE A 71 -5.87 -17.60 8.57
C ILE A 71 -7.18 -18.33 8.27
N GLY A 72 -8.32 -17.63 8.33
CA GLY A 72 -9.63 -18.22 8.01
C GLY A 72 -9.72 -18.76 6.58
N GLU A 73 -9.13 -18.06 5.60
CA GLU A 73 -9.03 -18.56 4.22
C GLU A 73 -8.21 -19.86 4.15
N LYS A 74 -7.04 -19.91 4.81
CA LYS A 74 -6.19 -21.11 4.82
C LYS A 74 -6.91 -22.30 5.43
N PHE A 75 -7.59 -22.13 6.56
CA PHE A 75 -8.35 -23.22 7.18
C PHE A 75 -9.52 -23.69 6.31
N ALA A 76 -10.23 -22.78 5.63
CA ALA A 76 -11.29 -23.17 4.71
C ALA A 76 -10.78 -23.97 3.51
N ARG A 77 -9.62 -23.59 2.96
CA ARG A 77 -8.96 -24.33 1.87
C ARG A 77 -8.51 -25.71 2.34
N LEU A 78 -7.84 -25.79 3.49
CA LEU A 78 -7.39 -27.05 4.09
C LEU A 78 -8.57 -27.99 4.35
N GLY A 79 -9.67 -27.48 4.94
CA GLY A 79 -10.86 -28.28 5.19
C GLY A 79 -11.53 -28.79 3.91
N ALA A 80 -11.53 -28.00 2.83
CA ALA A 80 -12.02 -28.44 1.53
C ALA A 80 -11.14 -29.55 0.94
N ASP A 81 -9.82 -29.43 1.05
CA ASP A 81 -8.86 -30.43 0.56
C ASP A 81 -8.95 -31.74 1.33
N MET A 82 -9.07 -31.68 2.67
CA MET A 82 -9.29 -32.86 3.49
C MET A 82 -10.60 -33.56 3.14
N LYS A 83 -11.70 -32.83 2.98
CA LYS A 83 -13.00 -33.40 2.59
C LYS A 83 -12.96 -34.04 1.21
N LEU A 84 -12.28 -33.39 0.25
CA LEU A 84 -12.09 -33.96 -1.07
C LEU A 84 -11.25 -35.24 -0.99
N GLY A 85 -10.13 -35.23 -0.27
CA GLY A 85 -9.28 -36.42 -0.06
C GLY A 85 -10.07 -37.59 0.54
N LEU A 86 -10.79 -37.34 1.64
CA LEU A 86 -11.64 -38.34 2.30
C LEU A 86 -12.72 -38.89 1.36
N TYR A 87 -13.33 -38.01 0.55
CA TYR A 87 -14.32 -38.39 -0.44
C TYR A 87 -13.72 -39.28 -1.53
N THR A 88 -12.51 -38.96 -2.01
CA THR A 88 -11.84 -39.76 -3.03
C THR A 88 -11.39 -41.12 -2.52
N ILE A 89 -11.03 -41.25 -1.24
CA ILE A 89 -10.65 -42.51 -0.61
C ILE A 89 -11.90 -43.40 -0.41
N SER A 90 -13.00 -42.81 0.05
CA SER A 90 -14.25 -43.54 0.34
C SER A 90 -15.00 -43.99 -0.92
N HIS A 91 -14.85 -43.29 -2.05
CA HIS A 91 -15.61 -43.57 -3.28
C HIS A 91 -14.69 -43.61 -4.52
N PRO A 92 -13.86 -44.65 -4.67
CA PRO A 92 -12.86 -44.72 -5.75
C PRO A 92 -13.48 -44.86 -7.16
N ILE A 93 -14.68 -45.42 -7.29
CA ILE A 93 -15.26 -45.87 -8.57
C ILE A 93 -16.29 -44.86 -9.15
N HIS A 94 -16.67 -43.80 -8.43
CA HIS A 94 -17.74 -42.88 -8.88
C HIS A 94 -17.20 -41.58 -9.50
N PRO A 95 -16.94 -41.52 -10.84
CA PRO A 95 -16.31 -40.35 -11.48
C PRO A 95 -17.19 -39.09 -11.42
N LEU A 96 -18.51 -39.21 -11.64
CA LEU A 96 -19.43 -38.07 -11.64
C LEU A 96 -19.52 -37.40 -10.26
N ARG A 97 -19.64 -38.20 -9.19
CA ARG A 97 -19.69 -37.66 -7.84
C ARG A 97 -18.35 -37.08 -7.40
N ARG A 98 -17.24 -37.63 -7.90
CA ARG A 98 -15.89 -37.09 -7.68
C ARG A 98 -15.70 -35.74 -8.39
N ALA A 99 -16.24 -35.57 -9.59
CA ALA A 99 -16.26 -34.29 -10.28
C ALA A 99 -17.07 -33.24 -9.48
N ALA A 100 -18.27 -33.60 -9.03
CA ALA A 100 -19.09 -32.72 -8.19
C ALA A 100 -18.39 -32.36 -6.86
N ALA A 101 -17.67 -33.29 -6.24
CA ALA A 101 -16.88 -33.02 -5.03
C ALA A 101 -15.71 -32.05 -5.30
N LYS A 102 -15.04 -32.17 -6.45
CA LYS A 102 -13.99 -31.23 -6.89
C LYS A 102 -14.57 -29.83 -7.12
N GLU A 103 -15.69 -29.72 -7.81
CA GLU A 103 -16.39 -28.45 -8.03
C GLU A 103 -16.81 -27.80 -6.71
N ARG A 104 -17.36 -28.59 -5.78
CA ARG A 104 -17.66 -28.11 -4.42
C ARG A 104 -16.41 -27.58 -3.72
N ALA A 105 -15.28 -28.29 -3.81
CA ALA A 105 -14.03 -27.82 -3.23
C ALA A 105 -13.56 -26.50 -3.86
N VAL A 106 -13.64 -26.36 -5.18
CA VAL A 106 -13.33 -25.10 -5.90
C VAL A 106 -14.24 -23.97 -5.42
N ASN A 107 -15.54 -24.21 -5.32
CA ASN A 107 -16.52 -23.21 -4.86
C ASN A 107 -16.26 -22.79 -3.42
N VAL A 108 -15.92 -23.71 -2.52
CA VAL A 108 -15.55 -23.39 -1.13
C VAL A 108 -14.29 -22.54 -1.08
N LYS A 109 -13.27 -22.87 -1.89
CA LYS A 109 -12.03 -22.07 -1.97
C LYS A 109 -12.31 -20.67 -2.51
N ALA A 110 -13.11 -20.56 -3.58
CA ALA A 110 -13.50 -19.28 -4.16
C ALA A 110 -14.28 -18.42 -3.14
N ALA A 111 -15.31 -19.00 -2.49
CA ALA A 111 -16.08 -18.32 -1.45
C ALA A 111 -15.20 -17.88 -0.26
N ALA A 112 -14.20 -18.68 0.13
CA ALA A 112 -13.25 -18.31 1.17
C ALA A 112 -12.39 -17.09 0.77
N THR A 113 -11.93 -17.04 -0.49
CA THR A 113 -11.18 -15.88 -1.01
C THR A 113 -12.03 -14.61 -1.03
N GLU A 114 -13.31 -14.74 -1.39
CA GLU A 114 -14.24 -13.62 -1.45
C GLU A 114 -14.57 -13.09 -0.06
N ARG A 115 -14.86 -13.99 0.90
CA ARG A 115 -15.05 -13.63 2.32
C ARG A 115 -13.83 -12.92 2.90
N LYS A 116 -12.61 -13.33 2.51
CA LYS A 116 -11.39 -12.61 2.90
C LYS A 116 -11.37 -11.21 2.29
N ARG A 117 -11.62 -11.07 0.98
CA ARG A 117 -11.67 -9.75 0.32
C ARG A 117 -12.67 -8.82 1.01
N GLN A 118 -13.86 -9.32 1.35
CA GLN A 118 -14.88 -8.57 2.08
C GLN A 118 -14.40 -8.14 3.48
N LYS A 119 -13.78 -9.05 4.24
CA LYS A 119 -13.21 -8.71 5.58
C LYS A 119 -12.09 -7.68 5.49
N VAL A 120 -11.23 -7.80 4.50
CA VAL A 120 -10.15 -6.83 4.24
C VAL A 120 -10.73 -5.47 3.88
N ALA A 121 -11.69 -5.42 2.94
CA ALA A 121 -12.36 -4.18 2.54
C ALA A 121 -13.01 -3.48 3.75
N ARG A 122 -13.79 -4.21 4.55
CA ARG A 122 -14.39 -3.68 5.79
C ARG A 122 -13.34 -3.13 6.76
N ALA A 123 -12.21 -3.82 6.92
CA ALA A 123 -11.13 -3.35 7.79
C ALA A 123 -10.49 -2.05 7.28
N VAL A 124 -10.36 -1.89 5.96
CA VAL A 124 -9.89 -0.64 5.33
C VAL A 124 -10.91 0.48 5.54
N ASP A 125 -12.20 0.23 5.29
CA ASP A 125 -13.26 1.23 5.46
C ASP A 125 -13.31 1.75 6.90
N VAL A 126 -13.21 0.84 7.88
CA VAL A 126 -13.17 1.21 9.31
C VAL A 126 -11.94 2.05 9.63
N GLU A 127 -10.78 1.71 9.10
CA GLU A 127 -9.56 2.51 9.30
C GLU A 127 -9.69 3.91 8.67
N MET A 128 -10.20 3.99 7.43
CA MET A 128 -10.40 5.25 6.73
C MET A 128 -11.40 6.15 7.47
N ARG A 129 -12.51 5.59 7.97
CA ARG A 129 -13.47 6.31 8.82
C ARG A 129 -12.83 6.83 10.10
N LYS A 130 -12.04 6.00 10.81
CA LYS A 130 -11.32 6.44 12.02
C LYS A 130 -10.34 7.57 11.73
N ARG A 131 -9.61 7.49 10.62
CA ARG A 131 -8.70 8.56 10.19
C ARG A 131 -9.44 9.84 9.80
N ALA A 132 -10.57 9.73 9.12
CA ALA A 132 -11.42 10.86 8.78
C ALA A 132 -11.94 11.57 10.05
N MET A 133 -12.49 10.83 11.01
CA MET A 133 -12.94 11.38 12.30
C MET A 133 -11.81 12.10 13.05
N VAL A 134 -10.59 11.54 13.03
CA VAL A 134 -9.42 12.20 13.65
C VAL A 134 -9.06 13.50 12.92
N ARG A 135 -9.21 13.57 11.60
CA ARG A 135 -8.97 14.80 10.81
C ARG A 135 -10.05 15.85 11.08
N GLU A 136 -11.32 15.46 11.08
CA GLU A 136 -12.46 16.35 11.36
C GLU A 136 -12.38 16.91 12.79
N GLY A 137 -12.10 16.05 13.78
CA GLY A 137 -11.92 16.48 15.17
C GLY A 137 -10.73 17.45 15.35
N ARG A 138 -9.71 17.39 14.48
CA ARG A 138 -8.63 18.38 14.47
C ARG A 138 -9.08 19.69 13.85
N ALA A 139 -9.77 19.65 12.72
CA ALA A 139 -10.29 20.85 12.05
C ALA A 139 -11.23 21.63 12.98
N ALA A 140 -12.13 20.93 13.68
CA ALA A 140 -13.04 21.54 14.65
C ALA A 140 -12.29 22.19 15.82
N ARG A 141 -11.26 21.53 16.38
CA ARG A 141 -10.45 22.10 17.47
C ARG A 141 -9.66 23.34 17.06
N LEU A 142 -9.18 23.39 15.82
CA LEU A 142 -8.50 24.56 15.28
C LEU A 142 -9.47 25.73 15.05
N GLN A 143 -10.71 25.44 14.63
CA GLN A 143 -11.75 26.46 14.48
C GLN A 143 -12.21 27.04 15.82
N THR A 144 -12.29 26.24 16.88
CA THR A 144 -12.64 26.72 18.24
C THR A 144 -11.50 27.46 18.95
N ALA A 145 -10.27 27.39 18.42
CA ALA A 145 -9.10 28.02 19.01
C ALA A 145 -8.74 29.38 18.35
N LEU A 146 -9.48 29.76 17.31
CA LEU A 146 -9.45 31.07 16.66
C LEU A 146 -10.58 31.93 17.22
#